data_AF-A0A379TAZ5-F1
#
_entry.id   AF-A0A379TAZ5-F1
#
_cell.length_a   1.000
_cell.length_b   1.000
_cell.length_c   1.000
_cell.angle_alpha   90.00
_cell.angle_beta   90.00
_cell.angle_gamma   90.00
#
_symmetry.space_group_name_H-M   'P 1'
#
loop_
_entity.id
_entity.type
_entity.pdbx_description
1 polymer ?
#
loop_
_entity_poly.entity_id
_entity_poly.type
_entity_poly.pdbx_seq_one_letter_code
_entity_poly.pdbx_strand_id
1 'polypeptide(L)'
;MALAIGSGVAPQYGLYTSAVAGIVIALTGGSRFSVSGPTAAFVVILYPVSQQFGLAGLLVATLMSGFFLILFRPGETGAID
;
A
#
# COMPACT_ATOMS: atom_id res chain seq x y z
N MET A 1 11.53 -5.44 -5.19
CA MET A 1 12.81 -5.97 -4.67
C MET A 1 13.40 -5.06 -3.58
N ALA A 2 13.88 -3.85 -3.91
CA ALA A 2 14.52 -2.94 -2.94
C ALA A 2 13.64 -2.56 -1.73
N LEU A 3 12.34 -2.38 -1.97
CA LEU A 3 11.36 -1.96 -0.98
C LEU A 3 11.09 -3.01 0.10
N ALA A 4 11.01 -4.28 -0.28
CA ALA A 4 10.77 -5.38 0.65
C ALA A 4 11.98 -5.61 1.58
N ILE A 5 13.19 -5.50 1.02
CA ILE A 5 14.45 -5.54 1.77
C ILE A 5 14.51 -4.35 2.74
N GLY A 6 14.11 -3.16 2.30
CA GLY A 6 14.01 -1.96 3.13
C GLY A 6 12.92 -2.00 4.20
N SER A 7 11.94 -2.90 4.11
CA SER A 7 10.89 -3.11 5.13
C SER A 7 11.10 -4.39 5.97
N GLY A 8 12.27 -5.04 5.88
CA GLY A 8 12.62 -6.20 6.71
C GLY A 8 11.87 -7.50 6.38
N VAL A 9 11.27 -7.62 5.19
CA VAL A 9 10.47 -8.79 4.78
C VAL A 9 10.97 -9.40 3.47
N ALA A 10 10.71 -10.70 3.27
CA ALA A 10 11.19 -11.40 2.08
C ALA A 10 10.65 -10.76 0.78
N PRO A 11 11.50 -10.57 -0.25
CA PRO A 11 11.14 -9.83 -1.46
C PRO A 11 10.02 -10.44 -2.30
N GLN A 12 9.78 -11.74 -2.12
CA GLN A 12 8.66 -12.46 -2.72
C GLN A 12 7.29 -11.85 -2.35
N TYR A 13 7.12 -11.38 -1.11
CA TYR A 13 5.83 -10.82 -0.66
C TYR A 13 5.51 -9.50 -1.37
N GLY A 14 6.51 -8.66 -1.61
CA GLY A 14 6.33 -7.41 -2.36
C GLY A 14 5.91 -7.64 -3.81
N LEU A 15 6.47 -8.68 -4.45
CA LEU A 15 6.10 -9.06 -5.81
C LEU A 15 4.67 -9.58 -5.89
N TYR A 16 4.29 -10.52 -5.01
CA TYR A 16 2.93 -11.05 -4.99
C TYR A 16 1.88 -9.95 -4.77
N THR A 17 2.09 -9.07 -3.78
CA THR A 17 1.15 -7.98 -3.50
C THR A 17 1.06 -7.01 -4.68
N SER A 18 2.17 -6.67 -5.33
CA SER A 18 2.16 -5.76 -6.50
C SER A 18 1.43 -6.34 -7.71
N ALA A 19 1.57 -7.65 -7.96
CA ALA A 19 0.91 -8.32 -9.08
C ALA A 19 -0.61 -8.38 -8.85
N VAL A 20 -1.03 -8.80 -7.66
CA VAL A 20 -2.44 -8.88 -7.29
C VAL A 20 -3.08 -7.50 -7.24
N ALA A 21 -2.44 -6.53 -6.59
CA ALA A 21 -2.94 -5.15 -6.51
C ALA A 21 -3.07 -4.50 -7.90
N GLY A 22 -2.10 -4.74 -8.79
CA GLY A 22 -2.14 -4.25 -10.17
C GLY A 22 -3.34 -4.77 -10.96
N ILE A 23 -3.61 -6.07 -10.86
CA ILE A 23 -4.78 -6.69 -11.51
C ILE A 23 -6.08 -6.14 -10.92
N VAL A 24 -6.18 -6.07 -9.59
CA VAL A 24 -7.38 -5.57 -8.90
C VAL A 24 -7.66 -4.11 -9.23
N ILE A 25 -6.63 -3.25 -9.25
CA ILE A 25 -6.79 -1.82 -9.56
C ILE A 25 -7.12 -1.59 -11.03
N ALA A 26 -6.54 -2.37 -11.94
CA ALA A 26 -6.90 -2.34 -13.35
C ALA A 26 -8.38 -2.71 -13.58
N LEU A 27 -8.91 -3.66 -12.80
CA LEU A 27 -10.33 -4.05 -12.86
C LEU A 27 -11.26 -3.05 -12.17
N THR A 28 -10.80 -2.36 -11.12
CA THR A 28 -11.63 -1.46 -10.29
C THR A 28 -11.67 -0.01 -10.80
N GLY A 29 -11.02 0.29 -11.94
CA GLY A 29 -11.17 1.58 -12.63
C GLY A 29 -10.25 2.70 -12.10
N GLY A 30 -8.94 2.51 -12.20
CA GLY A 30 -7.93 3.56 -12.00
C GLY A 30 -7.69 4.43 -13.25
N SER A 31 -6.90 5.49 -13.10
CA SER A 31 -6.50 6.34 -14.24
C SER A 31 -5.63 5.55 -15.23
N ARG A 32 -5.72 5.89 -16.51
CA ARG A 32 -4.96 5.23 -17.61
C ARG A 32 -3.43 5.33 -17.44
N PHE A 33 -2.97 6.21 -16.55
CA PHE A 33 -1.57 6.42 -16.18
C PHE A 33 -1.23 6.02 -14.74
N SER A 34 -2.18 5.49 -13.95
CA SER A 34 -1.90 5.10 -12.57
C SER A 34 -1.18 3.75 -12.52
N VAL A 35 0.11 3.78 -12.20
CA VAL A 35 0.88 2.58 -11.91
C VAL A 35 0.74 2.25 -10.43
N SER A 36 -0.03 1.21 -10.14
CA SER A 36 -0.16 0.70 -8.78
C SER A 36 0.99 -0.24 -8.45
N GLY A 37 1.78 0.10 -7.44
CA GLY A 37 2.90 -0.69 -6.95
C GLY A 37 3.29 -0.29 -5.53
N PRO A 38 4.22 -1.03 -4.91
CA PRO A 38 4.72 -0.69 -3.58
C PRO A 38 5.47 0.65 -3.65
N THR A 39 4.98 1.67 -2.95
CA THR A 39 5.53 3.03 -3.02
C THR A 39 6.76 3.18 -2.13
N ALA A 40 7.81 3.85 -2.61
CA ALA A 40 9.02 4.10 -1.83
C ALA A 40 8.80 4.93 -0.56
N ALA A 41 7.88 5.90 -0.62
CA ALA A 41 7.53 6.72 0.54
C ALA A 41 6.96 5.89 1.72
N PHE A 42 6.29 4.77 1.43
CA PHE A 42 5.66 3.95 2.45
C PHE A 42 6.64 3.05 3.19
N VAL A 43 7.72 2.61 2.53
CA VAL A 43 8.73 1.73 3.14
C VAL A 43 9.48 2.39 4.29
N VAL A 44 9.75 3.69 4.19
CA VAL A 44 10.43 4.46 5.25
C VAL A 44 9.61 4.45 6.56
N ILE A 45 8.29 4.47 6.44
CA ILE A 45 7.36 4.44 7.58
C ILE A 45 7.18 3.01 8.10
N LEU A 46 7.12 2.03 7.20
CA LEU A 46 6.95 0.63 7.57
C LEU A 46 8.17 -0.01 8.22
N TYR A 47 9.39 0.45 7.91
CA TYR A 47 10.62 -0.10 8.48
C TYR A 47 10.63 -0.13 10.02
N PRO A 48 10.45 1.00 10.74
CA PRO A 48 10.40 0.99 12.20
C PRO A 48 9.20 0.19 12.75
N VAL A 49 8.06 0.20 12.07
CA VAL A 49 6.87 -0.58 12.48
C VAL A 49 7.13 -2.09 12.35
N SER A 50 7.81 -2.52 11.28
CA SER A 50 8.20 -3.92 11.06
C SER A 50 9.18 -4.42 12.13
N GLN A 51 10.07 -3.54 12.60
CA GLN A 51 11.03 -3.85 13.65
C GLN A 51 10.37 -4.00 15.03
N GLN A 52 9.33 -3.21 15.30
CA GLN A 52 8.62 -3.26 16.59
C GLN A 52 7.50 -4.30 16.66
N PHE A 53 6.78 -4.54 15.56
CA PHE A 53 5.55 -5.36 15.53
C PHE A 53 5.60 -6.53 14.53
N GLY A 54 6.71 -6.71 13.82
CA GLY A 54 6.89 -7.80 12.85
C GLY A 54 5.94 -7.76 11.65
N LEU A 55 5.79 -8.90 10.98
CA LEU A 55 4.92 -9.07 9.81
C LEU A 55 3.43 -8.82 10.11
N ALA A 56 2.98 -9.21 11.31
CA ALA A 56 1.59 -9.02 11.73
C ALA A 56 1.24 -7.52 11.82
N GLY A 57 2.13 -6.70 12.41
CA GLY A 57 1.96 -5.25 12.47
C GLY A 57 1.89 -4.61 11.08
N LEU A 58 2.69 -5.11 10.12
CA LEU A 58 2.67 -4.64 8.73
C LEU A 58 1.31 -4.88 8.05
N LEU A 59 0.75 -6.08 8.23
CA LEU A 59 -0.55 -6.46 7.65
C LEU A 59 -1.70 -5.65 8.25
N VAL A 60 -1.70 -5.47 9.57
CA VAL A 60 -2.73 -4.67 10.25
C VAL A 60 -2.63 -3.20 9.86
N ALA A 61 -1.42 -2.64 9.78
CA ALA A 61 -1.22 -1.24 9.37
C ALA A 61 -1.67 -0.99 7.92
N THR A 62 -1.39 -1.92 7.00
CA THR A 62 -1.85 -1.82 5.61
C THR A 62 -3.36 -1.98 5.47
N LEU A 63 -3.97 -2.91 6.22
CA LEU A 63 -5.44 -3.05 6.27
C LEU A 63 -6.11 -1.79 6.83
N MET A 64 -5.58 -1.24 7.92
CA MET A 64 -6.09 0.01 8.50
C MET A 64 -5.97 1.17 7.52
N SER A 65 -4.82 1.31 6.84
CA SER A 65 -4.62 2.34 5.81
C SER A 65 -5.63 2.20 4.67
N GLY A 66 -5.88 0.99 4.18
CA GLY A 66 -6.92 0.73 3.17
C GLY A 66 -8.33 1.08 3.66
N PHE A 67 -8.64 0.75 4.91
CA PHE A 67 -9.92 1.11 5.52
C PHE A 67 -10.11 2.63 5.63
N PHE A 68 -9.08 3.36 6.06
CA PHE A 68 -9.10 4.83 6.07
C PHE A 68 -9.25 5.41 4.66
N LEU A 69 -8.62 4.82 3.64
CA LEU A 69 -8.80 5.27 2.25
C LEU A 69 -10.23 5.04 1.74
N ILE A 70 -10.88 3.95 2.11
CA ILE A 70 -12.28 3.69 1.76
C ILE A 70 -13.22 4.62 2.54
N LEU A 71 -12.96 4.82 3.83
CA LEU A 71 -13.74 5.68 4.71
C LEU A 71 -13.63 7.15 4.29
N PHE A 72 -12.41 7.59 3.96
CA PHE A 72 -12.13 8.96 3.55
C PHE A 72 -12.40 9.19 2.07
N ARG A 73 -12.70 8.16 1.25
CA ARG A 73 -13.08 8.32 -0.16
C ARG A 73 -14.49 8.93 -0.22
N PRO A 74 -14.62 10.26 -0.40
CA PRO A 74 -15.91 10.86 -0.59
C PRO A 74 -16.20 10.68 -2.09
N GLY A 75 -17.45 10.47 -2.50
CA GLY A 75 -17.81 10.86 -3.86
C GLY A 75 -17.41 12.32 -4.02
N GLU A 76 -16.71 12.67 -5.10
CA GLU A 76 -16.32 14.02 -5.51
C GLU A 76 -17.02 15.15 -4.73
N THR A 77 -16.42 15.60 -3.64
CA THR A 77 -16.77 16.89 -3.04
C THR A 77 -15.53 17.73 -3.08
N GLY A 78 -15.41 18.48 -4.17
CA GLY A 78 -14.65 19.72 -4.12
C GLY A 78 -15.22 20.60 -3.02
N ALA A 79 -14.35 21.08 -2.15
CA ALA A 79 -14.47 22.28 -1.34
C ALA A 79 -13.20 22.35 -0.48
N ILE A 80 -12.08 22.63 -1.14
CA ILE A 80 -11.09 23.50 -0.49
C ILE A 80 -11.36 24.89 -1.06
N ASP A 81 -12.33 25.56 -0.43
CA ASP A 81 -12.30 27.02 -0.36
C ASP A 81 -11.16 27.42 0.60
#